data_AF-A0A495KK80-F1
#
_entry.id   AF-A0A495KK80-F1
#
_cell.length_a   1.000
_cell.length_b   1.000
_cell.length_c   1.000
_cell.angle_alpha   90.00
_cell.angle_beta   90.00
_cell.angle_gamma   90.00
#
_symmetry.space_group_name_H-M   'P 1'
#
loop_
_entity.id
_entity.type
_entity.pdbx_description
1 polymer ?
#
loop_
_entity_poly.entity_id
_entity_poly.type
_entity_poly.pdbx_seq_one_letter_code
_entity_poly.pdbx_strand_id
1 'polypeptide(L)'
;MKTPQLQIDFNLPIDFTEPFLHKENNSESQKHFDGNIEHFSNQCKKTYTALIKGERLTTTKALLEYGIGHLPRRIKDLTDIYGVKGIESVFIEGKYKEYYININPN
;
A
#
# COMPACT_ATOMS: atom_id res chain seq x y z
N MET A 1 -27.45 -5.83 -24.95
CA MET A 1 -27.00 -4.54 -24.39
C MET A 1 -25.56 -4.72 -23.94
N LYS A 2 -24.61 -3.96 -24.50
CA LYS A 2 -23.19 -4.03 -24.08
C LYS A 2 -23.03 -3.08 -22.88
N THR A 3 -22.69 -3.62 -21.72
CA THR A 3 -22.32 -2.83 -20.54
C THR A 3 -21.12 -1.95 -20.90
N PRO A 4 -21.15 -0.64 -20.61
CA PRO A 4 -19.97 0.19 -20.77
C PRO A 4 -18.95 -0.24 -19.71
N GLN A 5 -17.87 -0.91 -20.14
CA GLN A 5 -16.69 -1.08 -19.31
C GLN A 5 -16.07 0.30 -19.13
N LEU A 6 -16.25 0.89 -17.96
CA LEU A 6 -15.47 2.04 -17.53
C LEU A 6 -14.02 1.56 -17.42
N GLN A 7 -13.20 1.93 -18.40
CA GLN A 7 -11.75 1.82 -18.29
C GLN A 7 -11.33 2.82 -17.22
N ILE A 8 -11.10 2.33 -16.00
CA ILE A 8 -10.49 3.13 -14.94
C ILE A 8 -8.99 3.10 -15.22
N ASP A 9 -8.40 4.25 -15.53
CA ASP A 9 -6.95 4.35 -15.72
C ASP A 9 -6.24 4.14 -14.37
N PHE A 10 -5.75 2.91 -14.13
CA PHE A 10 -5.05 2.51 -12.89
C PHE A 10 -3.64 3.10 -12.75
N ASN A 11 -3.16 3.84 -13.76
CA ASN A 11 -1.87 4.51 -13.76
C ASN A 11 -2.02 5.99 -13.37
N LEU A 12 -2.68 6.27 -12.24
CA LEU A 12 -2.52 7.59 -11.65
C LEU A 12 -1.09 7.68 -11.08
N PRO A 13 -0.27 8.64 -11.53
CA PRO A 13 0.99 8.91 -10.86
C PRO A 13 0.67 9.36 -9.44
N ILE A 14 0.92 8.48 -8.46
CA ILE A 14 0.77 8.83 -7.05
C ILE A 14 1.87 9.83 -6.71
N ASP A 15 1.44 10.99 -6.21
CA ASP A 15 2.36 11.95 -5.66
C ASP A 15 2.74 11.58 -4.23
N PHE A 16 3.95 11.08 -4.04
CA PHE A 16 4.52 10.80 -2.72
C PHE A 16 5.16 12.03 -2.07
N THR A 17 5.07 13.21 -2.69
CA THR A 17 5.62 14.47 -2.16
C THR A 17 4.66 15.18 -1.21
N GLU A 18 3.36 14.87 -1.27
CA GLU A 18 2.39 15.36 -0.31
C GLU A 18 2.71 14.83 1.11
N PRO A 19 2.66 15.69 2.14
CA PRO A 19 3.01 15.31 3.49
C PRO A 19 2.07 14.19 3.98
N PHE A 20 2.68 13.11 4.46
CA PHE A 20 1.97 12.01 5.10
C PHE A 20 1.39 12.51 6.43
N LEU A 21 0.15 12.98 6.39
CA LEU A 21 -0.56 13.51 7.55
C LEU A 21 -1.24 12.35 8.29
N HIS A 22 -0.60 11.87 9.36
CA HIS A 22 -1.17 10.87 10.25
C HIS A 22 -1.25 11.43 11.67
N LYS A 23 -2.43 11.29 12.29
CA LYS A 23 -2.66 11.65 13.68
C LYS A 23 -2.76 10.37 14.51
N GLU A 24 -1.77 10.15 15.35
CA GLU A 24 -1.73 9.05 16.30
C GLU A 24 -2.53 9.38 17.57
N ASN A 25 -2.99 8.34 18.26
CA ASN A 25 -3.84 8.49 19.46
C ASN A 25 -3.07 9.01 20.68
N ASN A 26 -1.74 8.86 20.71
CA ASN A 26 -0.90 9.28 21.81
C ASN A 26 0.34 10.05 21.31
N SER A 27 0.89 10.90 22.17
CA SER A 27 1.98 11.81 21.82
C SER A 27 3.32 11.12 21.56
N GLU A 28 3.55 9.94 22.13
CA GLU A 28 4.79 9.18 21.94
C GLU A 28 4.82 8.53 20.54
N SER A 29 3.72 7.91 20.15
CA SER A 29 3.49 7.38 18.80
C SER A 29 3.53 8.50 17.77
N GLN A 30 2.97 9.68 18.04
CA GLN A 30 3.07 10.83 17.13
C GLN A 30 4.52 11.27 16.94
N LYS A 31 5.32 11.38 18.01
CA LYS A 31 6.75 11.74 17.89
C LYS A 31 7.56 10.72 17.10
N HIS A 32 7.31 9.43 17.34
CA HIS A 32 7.91 8.36 16.57
C HIS A 32 7.51 8.42 15.09
N PHE A 33 6.24 8.71 14.85
CA PHE A 33 5.69 8.88 13.51
C PHE A 33 6.37 10.07 12.81
N ASP A 34 6.34 11.26 13.41
CA ASP A 34 6.91 12.50 12.87
C ASP A 34 8.41 12.35 12.55
N GLY A 35 9.17 11.70 13.44
CA GLY A 35 10.60 11.45 13.24
C GLY A 35 10.93 10.43 12.14
N ASN A 36 9.94 9.69 11.62
CA ASN A 36 10.13 8.62 10.63
C ASN A 36 9.22 8.77 9.40
N ILE A 37 8.57 9.93 9.20
CA ILE A 37 7.67 10.19 8.06
C ILE A 37 8.31 9.82 6.73
N GLU A 38 9.55 10.28 6.49
CA GLU A 38 10.26 10.02 5.23
C GLU A 38 10.50 8.52 5.02
N HIS A 39 10.88 7.81 6.07
CA HIS A 39 11.08 6.37 6.02
C HIS A 39 9.78 5.63 5.67
N PHE A 40 8.67 6.02 6.29
CA PHE A 40 7.35 5.44 6.04
C PHE A 40 6.81 5.74 4.65
N SER A 41 7.00 6.97 4.15
CA SER A 41 6.65 7.36 2.78
C SER A 41 7.45 6.53 1.76
N ASN A 42 8.76 6.38 1.98
CA ASN A 42 9.63 5.57 1.12
C ASN A 42 9.20 4.09 1.10
N GLN A 43 8.79 3.53 2.25
CA GLN A 43 8.25 2.17 2.29
C GLN A 43 6.90 2.04 1.56
N CYS A 44 6.01 3.02 1.65
CA CYS A 44 4.77 3.05 0.87
C CYS A 44 5.08 3.07 -0.63
N LYS A 45 6.02 3.93 -1.06
CA LYS A 45 6.47 4.00 -2.46
C LYS A 45 7.01 2.66 -2.97
N LYS A 46 7.86 1.99 -2.19
CA LYS A 46 8.37 0.65 -2.52
C LYS A 46 7.23 -0.38 -2.63
N THR A 47 6.31 -0.37 -1.66
CA THR A 47 5.15 -1.25 -1.64
C THR A 47 4.30 -1.07 -2.91
N TYR A 48 3.93 0.18 -3.22
CA TYR A 48 3.16 0.50 -4.41
C TYR A 48 3.88 0.07 -5.69
N THR A 49 5.17 0.39 -5.80
CA THR A 49 6.00 0.05 -6.96
C THR A 49 6.05 -1.46 -7.21
N ALA A 50 6.17 -2.27 -6.16
CA ALA A 50 6.14 -3.73 -6.28
C ALA A 50 4.76 -4.23 -6.74
N LEU A 51 3.68 -3.72 -6.13
CA LEU A 51 2.31 -4.12 -6.47
C LEU A 51 1.97 -3.80 -7.93
N ILE A 52 2.23 -2.59 -8.41
CA ILE A 52 1.92 -2.20 -9.81
C ILE A 52 2.74 -2.96 -10.86
N LYS A 53 3.88 -3.54 -10.48
CA LYS A 53 4.65 -4.46 -11.33
C LYS A 53 3.99 -5.85 -11.44
N GLY A 54 2.87 -6.07 -10.75
CA GLY A 54 2.18 -7.35 -10.68
C GLY A 54 2.72 -8.26 -9.59
N GLU A 55 3.57 -7.77 -8.68
CA GLU A 55 4.06 -8.61 -7.60
C GLU A 55 3.02 -8.85 -6.52
N ARG A 56 3.07 -10.06 -5.99
CA ARG A 56 2.32 -10.47 -4.81
C ARG A 56 3.25 -10.41 -3.61
N LEU A 57 2.78 -9.79 -2.53
CA LEU A 57 3.58 -9.51 -1.33
C LEU A 57 2.95 -10.15 -0.10
N THR A 58 3.73 -10.97 0.59
CA THR A 58 3.49 -11.37 1.98
C THR A 58 4.33 -10.49 2.90
N THR A 59 3.99 -10.43 4.20
CA THR A 59 4.80 -9.67 5.17
C THR A 59 6.27 -10.13 5.16
N THR A 60 6.52 -11.44 5.07
CA THR A 60 7.87 -12.00 5.01
C THR A 60 8.60 -11.61 3.74
N LYS A 61 7.95 -11.75 2.57
CA LYS A 61 8.55 -11.37 1.28
C LYS A 61 8.87 -9.87 1.25
N ALA A 62 7.95 -9.03 1.69
CA ALA A 62 8.13 -7.59 1.75
C ALA A 62 9.28 -7.18 2.67
N LEU A 63 9.46 -7.87 3.81
CA LEU A 63 10.57 -7.62 4.71
C LEU A 63 11.91 -8.04 4.10
N LEU A 64 12.01 -9.27 3.59
CA LEU A 64 13.27 -9.85 3.13
C LEU A 64 13.78 -9.26 1.81
N GLU A 65 12.88 -9.01 0.86
CA GLU A 65 13.28 -8.56 -0.49
C GLU A 65 13.28 -7.04 -0.65
N TYR A 66 12.42 -6.33 0.11
CA TYR A 66 12.21 -4.89 -0.06
C TYR A 66 12.59 -4.05 1.16
N GLY A 67 12.84 -4.69 2.31
CA GLY A 67 13.06 -4.01 3.58
C GLY A 67 11.83 -3.24 4.06
N ILE A 68 10.63 -3.73 3.75
CA ILE A 68 9.36 -3.09 4.13
C ILE A 68 8.89 -3.69 5.46
N GLY A 69 8.88 -2.87 6.50
CA GLY A 69 8.37 -3.22 7.82
C GLY A 69 6.85 -3.07 7.87
N HIS A 70 6.17 -4.00 8.57
CA HIS A 70 4.71 -3.96 8.77
C HIS A 70 3.91 -3.69 7.48
N LEU A 71 4.06 -4.57 6.48
CA LEU A 71 3.34 -4.48 5.19
C LEU A 71 1.85 -4.10 5.32
N PRO A 72 1.04 -4.70 6.21
CA PRO A 72 -0.39 -4.32 6.32
C PRO A 72 -0.61 -2.83 6.64
N ARG A 73 0.28 -2.21 7.42
CA ARG A 73 0.21 -0.78 7.73
C ARG A 73 0.47 0.06 6.47
N ARG A 74 1.45 -0.33 5.64
CA ARG A 74 1.76 0.34 4.37
C ARG A 74 0.62 0.21 3.36
N ILE A 75 -0.03 -0.95 3.29
CA ILE A 75 -1.23 -1.16 2.46
C ILE A 75 -2.37 -0.23 2.90
N LYS A 76 -2.60 -0.12 4.22
CA LYS A 76 -3.58 0.83 4.77
C LYS A 76 -3.23 2.27 4.43
N ASP A 77 -1.96 2.68 4.53
CA ASP A 77 -1.54 4.03 4.14
C ASP A 77 -1.74 4.32 2.67
N LEU A 78 -1.39 3.36 1.80
CA LEU A 78 -1.66 3.48 0.36
C LEU A 78 -3.15 3.70 0.09
N THR A 79 -4.03 3.00 0.80
CA THR A 79 -5.48 3.12 0.61
C THR A 79 -6.03 4.43 1.18
N ASP A 80 -5.71 4.73 2.44
CA ASP A 80 -6.35 5.81 3.21
C ASP A 80 -5.74 7.19 2.92
N ILE A 81 -4.42 7.25 2.71
CA ILE A 81 -3.67 8.52 2.54
C ILE A 81 -3.47 8.80 1.07
N TYR A 82 -3.01 7.80 0.31
CA TYR A 82 -2.68 7.97 -1.11
C TYR A 82 -3.85 7.62 -2.04
N GLY A 83 -4.98 7.17 -1.50
CA GLY A 83 -6.18 6.88 -2.29
C GLY A 83 -6.03 5.73 -3.29
N VAL A 84 -5.06 4.84 -3.09
CA VAL A 84 -4.82 3.71 -3.99
C VAL A 84 -5.97 2.74 -3.94
N LYS A 85 -6.55 2.45 -5.12
CA LYS A 85 -7.65 1.50 -5.29
C LYS A 85 -7.15 0.21 -5.93
N GLY A 86 -7.93 -0.85 -5.77
CA GLY A 86 -7.64 -2.16 -6.37
C GLY A 86 -6.60 -2.99 -5.62
N ILE A 87 -6.13 -2.57 -4.45
CA ILE A 87 -5.31 -3.44 -3.60
C ILE A 87 -6.23 -4.46 -2.95
N GLU A 88 -5.98 -5.74 -3.23
CA GLU A 88 -6.70 -6.87 -2.67
C GLU A 88 -5.78 -7.72 -1.80
N SER A 89 -6.38 -8.60 -1.00
CA SER A 89 -5.64 -9.58 -0.21
C SER A 89 -6.35 -10.92 -0.19
N VAL A 90 -5.57 -12.01 -0.24
CA VAL A 90 -6.06 -13.38 -0.05
C VAL A 90 -5.30 -14.05 1.08
N PHE A 91 -5.94 -14.99 1.77
CA PHE A 91 -5.26 -15.84 2.73
C PHE A 91 -4.63 -17.03 2.02
N ILE A 92 -3.31 -17.19 2.18
CA ILE A 92 -2.57 -18.37 1.70
C ILE A 92 -2.59 -19.42 2.80
N GLU A 93 -3.05 -20.62 2.46
CA GLU A 93 -3.23 -21.76 3.38
C GLU A 93 -4.04 -21.43 4.66
N GLY A 94 -4.87 -20.39 4.62
CA GLY A 94 -5.61 -19.90 5.80
C GLY A 94 -4.73 -19.30 6.90
N LYS A 95 -3.43 -19.06 6.66
CA LYS A 95 -2.46 -18.63 7.69
C LYS A 95 -2.07 -17.16 7.59
N TYR A 96 -1.67 -16.72 6.40
CA TYR A 96 -1.13 -15.37 6.20
C TYR A 96 -1.72 -14.70 4.99
N LYS A 97 -1.76 -13.36 5.03
CA LYS A 97 -2.24 -12.54 3.92
C LYS A 97 -1.16 -12.36 2.88
N GLU A 98 -1.56 -12.50 1.63
CA GLU A 98 -0.82 -12.08 0.45
C GLU A 98 -1.60 -10.95 -0.22
N TYR A 99 -0.91 -9.84 -0.46
CA TYR A 99 -1.47 -8.62 -1.07
C TYR A 99 -1.04 -8.52 -2.53
N TYR A 100 -1.94 -8.05 -3.38
CA TYR A 100 -1.70 -7.83 -4.81
C TYR A 100 -2.59 -6.68 -5.29
N ILE A 101 -2.22 -6.06 -6.42
CA ILE A 101 -3.10 -5.09 -7.08
C ILE A 101 -3.89 -5.80 -8.18
N ASN A 102 -5.21 -5.64 -8.15
CA ASN A 102 -6.08 -6.02 -9.23
C ASN A 102 -6.27 -4.80 -10.14
N ILE A 103 -5.63 -4.84 -11.30
CA ILE A 103 -5.67 -3.78 -12.31
C ILE A 103 -7.01 -3.82 -13.09
N ASN A 104 -7.84 -4.83 -12.88
CA ASN A 104 -9.19 -4.94 -13.44
C ASN A 104 -10.20 -5.35 -12.35
N PRO A 105 -10.54 -4.46 -11.39
CA PRO A 105 -11.64 -4.72 -10.48
C PRO A 105 -12.95 -4.68 -11.28
N ASN A 106 -13.68 -5.79 -11.27
CA ASN A 106 -15.01 -5.91 -11.88
C ASN A 106 -16.03 -4.97 -11.23
#